data_AF-A0A2H6AV25-F1
#
_entry.id   AF-A0A2H6AV25-F1
#
_cell.length_a   1.000
_cell.length_b   1.000
_cell.length_c   1.000
_cell.angle_alpha   90.00
_cell.angle_beta   90.00
_cell.angle_gamma   90.00
#
_symmetry.space_group_name_H-M   'P 1'
#
loop_
_entity.id
_entity.type
_entity.pdbx_description
1 polymer ?
#
loop_
_entity_poly.entity_id
_entity_poly.type
_entity_poly.pdbx_seq_one_letter_code
_entity_poly.pdbx_strand_id
1 'polypeptide(L)'
;MDIRRRLAERHPDAFAPDLAASLTNLSAHLAALGRLEEALAAIAEAAGIYRRLAERHPDAFEPDLALSLVVQGSILAALGRTKDAHRTFVEALQILRPYFLKLPRVHAELMKILVEDYERACRDLGREPDGELLAEIVPVLERLGLR
;
A
#
# COMPACT_ATOMS: atom_id res chain seq x y z
N MET A 1 -16.06 -16.42 0.59
CA MET A 1 -15.10 -15.73 1.48
C MET A 1 -14.92 -16.46 2.83
N ASP A 2 -15.88 -17.23 3.32
CA ASP A 2 -15.80 -17.83 4.68
C ASP A 2 -14.78 -18.98 4.85
N ILE A 3 -14.46 -19.73 3.80
CA ILE A 3 -13.54 -20.87 3.92
C ILE A 3 -12.12 -20.39 4.24
N ARG A 4 -11.64 -19.36 3.55
CA ARG A 4 -10.27 -18.85 3.71
C ARG A 4 -10.09 -18.10 5.03
N ARG A 5 -11.13 -17.41 5.53
CA ARG A 5 -11.15 -16.80 6.87
C ARG A 5 -11.07 -17.85 7.99
N ARG A 6 -11.91 -18.89 7.94
CA ARG A 6 -11.88 -20.01 8.91
C ARG A 6 -10.58 -20.81 8.88
N LEU A 7 -9.95 -20.94 7.71
CA LEU A 7 -8.64 -21.60 7.59
C LEU A 7 -7.51 -20.74 8.16
N ALA A 8 -7.52 -19.43 7.93
CA ALA A 8 -6.55 -18.51 8.54
C ALA A 8 -6.69 -18.44 10.07
N GLU A 9 -7.90 -18.62 10.62
CA GLU A 9 -8.07 -18.73 12.08
C GLU A 9 -7.45 -20.01 12.65
N ARG A 10 -7.47 -21.12 11.90
CA ARG A 10 -6.98 -22.43 12.36
C ARG A 10 -5.49 -22.66 12.07
N HIS A 11 -5.00 -22.12 10.95
CA HIS A 11 -3.61 -22.20 10.52
C HIS A 11 -3.17 -20.84 9.95
N PRO A 12 -2.93 -19.85 10.83
CA PRO A 12 -2.67 -18.47 10.42
C PRO A 12 -1.48 -18.37 9.46
N ASP A 13 -0.38 -19.04 9.77
CA ASP A 13 0.86 -18.89 8.99
C ASP A 13 0.76 -19.50 7.58
N ALA A 14 -0.16 -20.44 7.34
CA ALA A 14 -0.29 -21.13 6.06
C ALA A 14 -1.28 -20.44 5.09
N PHE A 15 -2.34 -19.81 5.61
CA PHE A 15 -3.43 -19.28 4.77
C PHE A 15 -3.62 -17.77 4.87
N ALA A 16 -2.97 -17.11 5.83
CA ALA A 16 -3.05 -15.65 5.96
C ALA A 16 -2.51 -14.90 4.72
N PRO A 17 -1.39 -15.29 4.09
CA PRO A 17 -0.93 -14.62 2.87
C PRO A 17 -1.95 -14.68 1.73
N ASP A 18 -2.49 -15.88 1.46
CA ASP A 18 -3.52 -16.08 0.43
C ASP A 18 -4.80 -15.31 0.72
N LEU A 19 -5.20 -15.23 1.99
CA LEU A 19 -6.35 -14.46 2.42
C LEU A 19 -6.13 -12.96 2.15
N ALA A 20 -4.99 -12.43 2.55
CA ALA A 20 -4.65 -11.02 2.36
C ALA A 20 -4.60 -10.65 0.88
N ALA A 21 -3.96 -11.48 0.04
CA ALA A 21 -3.94 -11.28 -1.41
C ALA A 21 -5.36 -11.30 -2.02
N SER A 22 -6.21 -12.23 -1.58
CA SER A 22 -7.61 -12.31 -2.03
C SER A 22 -8.42 -11.06 -1.63
N LEU A 23 -8.18 -10.52 -0.44
CA LEU A 23 -8.83 -9.31 0.08
C LEU A 23 -8.35 -8.06 -0.66
N THR A 24 -7.06 -7.95 -0.98
CA THR A 24 -6.53 -6.87 -1.83
C THR A 24 -7.21 -6.85 -3.20
N ASN A 25 -7.33 -8.02 -3.85
CA ASN A 25 -8.01 -8.13 -5.13
C ASN A 25 -9.51 -7.80 -5.02
N LEU A 26 -10.19 -8.28 -3.97
CA LEU A 26 -11.58 -7.93 -3.73
C LEU A 26 -11.75 -6.42 -3.56
N SER A 27 -10.86 -5.77 -2.80
CA SER A 27 -10.88 -4.33 -2.60
C SER A 27 -10.78 -3.57 -3.93
N ALA A 28 -9.83 -3.95 -4.79
CA ALA A 28 -9.68 -3.34 -6.12
C ALA A 28 -10.96 -3.48 -6.97
N HIS A 29 -11.59 -4.66 -6.96
CA HIS A 29 -12.84 -4.87 -7.68
C HIS A 29 -14.01 -4.05 -7.09
N LEU A 30 -14.12 -3.96 -5.77
CA LEU A 30 -15.14 -3.15 -5.12
C LEU A 30 -14.95 -1.65 -5.43
N ALA A 31 -13.71 -1.17 -5.41
CA ALA A 31 -13.39 0.21 -5.76
C ALA A 31 -13.75 0.53 -7.22
N ALA A 32 -13.45 -0.37 -8.16
CA ALA A 32 -13.83 -0.23 -9.57
C ALA A 32 -15.36 -0.20 -9.78
N LEU A 33 -16.12 -0.80 -8.87
CA LEU A 33 -17.60 -0.74 -8.85
C LEU A 33 -18.15 0.46 -8.07
N GLY A 34 -17.29 1.37 -7.59
CA GLY A 34 -17.69 2.54 -6.81
C GLY A 34 -18.09 2.23 -5.35
N ARG A 35 -17.90 0.99 -4.88
CA ARG A 35 -18.24 0.54 -3.52
C ARG A 35 -17.07 0.82 -2.57
N LEU A 36 -16.72 2.09 -2.42
CA LEU A 36 -15.47 2.53 -1.80
C LEU A 36 -15.35 2.18 -0.31
N GLU A 37 -16.42 2.27 0.47
CA GLU A 37 -16.40 1.91 1.90
C GLU A 37 -16.17 0.40 2.10
N GLU A 38 -16.74 -0.44 1.25
CA GLU A 38 -16.54 -1.88 1.31
C GLU A 38 -15.14 -2.27 0.82
N ALA A 39 -14.64 -1.57 -0.21
CA ALA A 39 -13.26 -1.69 -0.65
C ALA A 39 -12.28 -1.33 0.48
N LEU A 40 -12.56 -0.24 1.21
CA LEU A 40 -11.76 0.20 2.35
C LEU A 40 -11.75 -0.84 3.49
N ALA A 41 -12.90 -1.44 3.78
CA ALA A 41 -12.98 -2.50 4.78
C ALA A 41 -12.13 -3.72 4.39
N ALA A 42 -12.23 -4.17 3.13
CA ALA A 42 -11.46 -5.31 2.63
C ALA A 42 -9.95 -5.07 2.65
N ILE A 43 -9.49 -3.89 2.21
CA ILE A 43 -8.06 -3.58 2.20
C ILE A 43 -7.50 -3.35 3.59
N ALA A 44 -8.27 -2.80 4.53
CA ALA A 44 -7.86 -2.64 5.92
C ALA A 44 -7.65 -4.01 6.59
N GLU A 45 -8.49 -5.00 6.30
CA GLU A 45 -8.30 -6.39 6.76
C GLU A 45 -7.02 -6.99 6.15
N ALA A 46 -6.79 -6.81 4.84
CA ALA A 46 -5.57 -7.26 4.17
C ALA A 46 -4.30 -6.64 4.78
N ALA A 47 -4.27 -5.32 4.95
CA ALA A 47 -3.14 -4.60 5.55
C ALA A 47 -2.88 -5.05 7.00
N GLY A 48 -3.93 -5.31 7.78
CA GLY A 48 -3.82 -5.87 9.12
C GLY A 48 -3.20 -7.28 9.13
N ILE A 49 -3.51 -8.10 8.13
CA ILE A 49 -2.88 -9.42 7.97
C ILE A 49 -1.41 -9.28 7.56
N TYR A 50 -1.10 -8.51 6.53
CA TYR A 50 0.27 -8.30 6.07
C TYR A 50 1.16 -7.68 7.14
N ARG A 51 0.63 -6.77 7.98
CA ARG A 51 1.38 -6.20 9.11
C ARG A 51 1.81 -7.27 10.12
N ARG A 52 0.92 -8.18 10.51
CA ARG A 52 1.26 -9.30 11.40
C ARG A 52 2.25 -10.28 10.78
N LEU A 53 2.19 -10.49 9.46
CA LEU A 53 3.13 -11.34 8.74
C LEU A 53 4.52 -10.67 8.65
N ALA A 54 4.56 -9.37 8.38
CA ALA A 54 5.80 -8.57 8.33
C ALA A 54 6.52 -8.51 9.68
N GLU A 55 5.79 -8.51 10.81
CA GLU A 55 6.40 -8.61 12.15
C GLU A 55 7.25 -9.87 12.33
N ARG A 56 6.93 -10.96 11.61
CA ARG A 56 7.65 -12.25 11.68
C ARG A 56 8.66 -12.41 10.56
N HIS A 57 8.31 -11.96 9.36
CA HIS A 57 9.09 -12.12 8.14
C HIS A 57 9.05 -10.83 7.31
N PRO A 58 9.74 -9.76 7.76
CA PRO A 58 9.62 -8.43 7.16
C PRO A 58 9.99 -8.43 5.68
N ASP A 59 11.14 -9.00 5.32
CA ASP A 59 11.61 -9.09 3.93
C ASP A 59 10.62 -9.78 2.98
N ALA A 60 9.77 -10.66 3.50
CA ALA A 60 8.80 -11.42 2.70
C ALA A 60 7.48 -10.69 2.51
N PHE A 61 7.06 -9.82 3.44
CA PHE A 61 5.69 -9.29 3.47
C PHE A 61 5.59 -7.77 3.57
N GLU A 62 6.67 -7.05 3.86
CA GLU A 62 6.68 -5.58 3.82
C GLU A 62 6.37 -5.00 2.43
N PRO A 63 6.87 -5.56 1.31
CA PRO A 63 6.46 -5.11 -0.02
C PRO A 63 4.95 -5.25 -0.27
N ASP A 64 4.34 -6.36 0.16
CA ASP A 64 2.90 -6.58 0.04
C ASP A 64 2.10 -5.68 0.98
N LEU A 65 2.62 -5.42 2.19
CA LEU A 65 2.05 -4.43 3.11
C LEU A 65 2.04 -3.04 2.46
N ALA A 66 3.17 -2.60 1.91
CA ALA A 66 3.25 -1.31 1.22
C ALA A 66 2.26 -1.21 0.05
N LEU A 67 2.14 -2.25 -0.77
CA LEU A 67 1.14 -2.31 -1.84
C LEU A 67 -0.28 -2.16 -1.28
N SER A 68 -0.62 -2.88 -0.21
CA SER A 68 -1.95 -2.79 0.41
C SER A 68 -2.24 -1.39 0.94
N LEU A 69 -1.23 -0.70 1.48
CA LEU A 69 -1.33 0.67 1.97
C LEU A 69 -1.48 1.68 0.81
N VAL A 70 -0.82 1.48 -0.33
CA VAL A 70 -1.04 2.29 -1.55
C VAL A 70 -2.51 2.21 -1.99
N VAL A 71 -3.06 1.00 -2.06
CA VAL A 71 -4.47 0.78 -2.42
C VAL A 71 -5.40 1.43 -1.38
N GLN A 72 -5.12 1.24 -0.09
CA GLN A 72 -5.89 1.86 0.98
C GLN A 72 -5.87 3.39 0.91
N GLY A 73 -4.70 4.00 0.67
CA GLY A 73 -4.55 5.44 0.51
C GLY A 73 -5.33 5.97 -0.69
N SER A 74 -5.28 5.27 -1.83
CA SER A 74 -6.07 5.62 -3.02
C SER A 74 -7.57 5.63 -2.74
N ILE A 75 -8.08 4.61 -2.04
CA ILE A 75 -9.50 4.52 -1.68
C ILE A 75 -9.88 5.62 -0.67
N LEU A 76 -9.03 5.90 0.31
CA LEU A 76 -9.25 7.01 1.26
C LEU A 76 -9.30 8.36 0.54
N ALA A 77 -8.44 8.60 -0.45
CA ALA A 77 -8.47 9.81 -1.27
C ALA A 77 -9.77 9.90 -2.07
N ALA A 78 -10.21 8.81 -2.70
CA ALA A 78 -11.48 8.76 -3.43
C ALA A 78 -12.70 9.01 -2.54
N LEU A 79 -12.62 8.67 -1.25
CA LEU A 79 -13.62 8.98 -0.22
C LEU A 79 -13.53 10.42 0.34
N GLY A 80 -12.63 11.26 -0.18
CA GLY A 80 -12.38 12.61 0.34
C GLY A 80 -11.67 12.64 1.70
N ARG A 81 -11.14 11.51 2.17
CA ARG A 81 -10.41 11.39 3.44
C ARG A 81 -8.92 11.66 3.25
N THR A 82 -8.59 12.78 2.61
CA THR A 82 -7.23 13.12 2.14
C THR A 82 -6.18 13.11 3.25
N LYS A 83 -6.53 13.54 4.46
CA LYS A 83 -5.60 13.48 5.62
C LYS A 83 -5.21 12.04 5.98
N ASP A 84 -6.16 11.11 5.89
CA ASP A 84 -5.91 9.70 6.18
C ASP A 84 -5.13 9.05 5.03
N ALA A 85 -5.46 9.39 3.78
CA ALA A 85 -4.73 8.97 2.60
C ALA A 85 -3.25 9.39 2.67
N HIS A 86 -2.98 10.67 2.94
CA HIS A 86 -1.61 11.19 3.10
C HIS A 86 -0.81 10.40 4.14
N ARG A 87 -1.38 10.17 5.34
CA ARG A 87 -0.68 9.37 6.37
C ARG A 87 -0.39 7.95 5.91
N THR A 88 -1.34 7.34 5.20
CA THR A 88 -1.19 5.98 4.65
C THR A 88 -0.09 5.92 3.60
N PHE A 89 0.01 6.92 2.72
CA PHE A 89 1.10 7.02 1.74
C PHE A 89 2.47 7.25 2.38
N VAL A 90 2.56 8.06 3.44
CA VAL A 90 3.81 8.23 4.18
C VAL A 90 4.29 6.89 4.76
N GLU A 91 3.39 6.10 5.38
CA GLU A 91 3.73 4.77 5.89
C GLU A 91 4.21 3.84 4.76
N ALA A 92 3.48 3.81 3.63
CA ALA A 92 3.88 3.01 2.47
C ALA A 92 5.25 3.41 1.91
N LEU A 93 5.56 4.71 1.86
CA LEU A 93 6.86 5.22 1.37
C LEU A 93 7.98 4.76 2.30
N GLN A 94 7.78 4.87 3.61
CA GLN A 94 8.77 4.43 4.60
C GLN A 94 9.07 2.94 4.51
N ILE A 95 8.03 2.12 4.31
CA ILE A 95 8.17 0.66 4.17
C ILE A 95 8.84 0.30 2.84
N LEU A 96 8.40 0.87 1.72
CA LEU A 96 8.86 0.46 0.39
C LEU A 96 10.25 1.01 0.04
N ARG A 97 10.67 2.14 0.63
CA ARG A 97 11.96 2.81 0.35
C ARG A 97 13.16 1.84 0.36
N PRO A 98 13.47 1.08 1.42
CA PRO A 98 14.64 0.20 1.44
C PRO A 98 14.62 -0.85 0.33
N TYR A 99 13.45 -1.43 0.02
CA TYR A 99 13.30 -2.43 -1.04
C TYR A 99 13.50 -1.83 -2.43
N PHE A 100 12.93 -0.64 -2.67
CA PHE A 100 13.12 0.09 -3.91
C PHE A 100 14.59 0.47 -4.11
N LEU A 101 15.30 0.95 -3.09
CA LEU A 101 16.72 1.29 -3.22
C LEU A 101 17.59 0.06 -3.53
N LYS A 102 17.23 -1.11 -2.99
CA LYS A 102 17.93 -2.38 -3.24
C LYS A 102 17.63 -2.96 -4.62
N LEU A 103 16.37 -2.90 -5.06
CA LEU A 103 15.89 -3.46 -6.32
C LEU A 103 15.02 -2.45 -7.09
N PRO A 104 15.60 -1.37 -7.64
CA PRO A 104 14.83 -0.26 -8.22
C PRO A 104 13.84 -0.70 -9.30
N ARG A 105 14.29 -1.56 -10.22
CA ARG A 105 13.47 -2.02 -11.34
C ARG A 105 12.28 -2.88 -10.92
N VAL A 106 12.39 -3.60 -9.79
CA VAL A 106 11.31 -4.48 -9.31
C VAL A 106 10.18 -3.64 -8.72
N HIS A 107 10.51 -2.57 -8.00
CA HIS A 107 9.54 -1.75 -7.29
C HIS A 107 9.24 -0.41 -7.99
N ALA A 108 9.76 -0.20 -9.20
CA ALA A 108 9.72 1.09 -9.90
C ALA A 108 8.30 1.62 -10.11
N GLU A 109 7.42 0.79 -10.66
CA GLU A 109 6.04 1.19 -10.96
C GLU A 109 5.25 1.49 -9.69
N LEU A 110 5.37 0.63 -8.66
CA LEU A 110 4.68 0.86 -7.39
C LEU A 110 5.19 2.13 -6.69
N MET A 111 6.51 2.34 -6.69
CA MET A 111 7.12 3.53 -6.10
C MET A 111 6.70 4.80 -6.84
N LYS A 112 6.66 4.77 -8.17
CA LYS A 112 6.19 5.89 -8.99
C LYS A 112 4.76 6.26 -8.62
N ILE A 113 3.83 5.30 -8.66
CA ILE A 113 2.41 5.53 -8.32
C ILE A 113 2.29 6.11 -6.90
N LEU A 114 3.00 5.53 -5.94
CA LEU A 114 2.96 5.97 -4.55
C LEU A 114 3.48 7.41 -4.38
N VAL A 115 4.55 7.79 -5.07
CA VAL A 115 5.05 9.18 -5.05
C VAL A 115 4.03 10.14 -5.67
N GLU A 116 3.43 9.79 -6.81
CA GLU A 116 2.41 10.62 -7.46
C GLU A 116 1.17 10.81 -6.59
N ASP A 117 0.70 9.75 -5.94
CA ASP A 117 -0.45 9.79 -5.05
C ASP A 117 -0.16 10.55 -3.74
N TYR A 118 1.04 10.38 -3.19
CA TYR A 118 1.53 11.16 -2.05
C TYR A 118 1.57 12.65 -2.36
N GLU A 119 2.21 13.05 -3.47
CA GLU A 119 2.33 14.45 -3.88
C GLU A 119 0.96 15.06 -4.18
N ARG A 120 0.05 14.29 -4.77
CA ARG A 120 -1.35 14.72 -4.96
C ARG A 120 -2.02 14.98 -3.61
N ALA A 121 -1.90 14.07 -2.65
CA ALA A 121 -2.47 14.25 -1.32
C ALA A 121 -1.87 15.45 -0.58
N CYS A 122 -0.56 15.72 -0.73
CA CYS A 122 0.07 16.94 -0.20
C CYS A 122 -0.56 18.20 -0.80
N ARG A 123 -0.71 18.23 -2.13
CA ARG A 123 -1.30 19.36 -2.86
C ARG A 123 -2.73 19.64 -2.42
N ASP A 124 -3.55 18.59 -2.31
CA ASP A 124 -4.95 18.66 -1.86
C ASP A 124 -5.07 19.15 -0.40
N LEU A 125 -4.05 18.93 0.41
CA LEU A 125 -3.96 19.43 1.79
C LEU A 125 -3.33 20.83 1.89
N GLY A 126 -2.90 21.43 0.78
CA GLY A 126 -2.18 22.71 0.77
C GLY A 126 -0.82 22.62 1.48
N ARG A 127 -0.15 21.46 1.38
CA ARG A 127 1.14 21.17 2.00
C ARG A 127 2.19 20.89 0.95
N GLU A 128 3.42 21.27 1.25
CA GLU A 128 4.57 20.83 0.47
C GLU A 128 4.89 19.36 0.78
N PRO A 129 5.27 18.55 -0.22
CA PRO A 129 5.81 17.21 0.00
C PRO A 129 7.06 17.23 0.88
N ASP A 130 7.21 16.21 1.71
CA ASP A 130 8.38 16.03 2.56
C ASP A 130 9.60 15.68 1.70
N GLY A 131 10.52 16.65 1.59
CA GLY A 131 11.75 16.49 0.82
C GLY A 131 12.68 15.42 1.37
N GLU A 132 12.71 15.20 2.69
CA GLU A 132 13.55 14.14 3.30
C GLU A 132 13.00 12.76 2.97
N LEU A 133 11.68 12.60 2.96
CA LEU A 133 11.02 11.35 2.58
C LEU A 133 11.32 10.97 1.12
N LEU A 134 11.40 11.97 0.23
CA LEU A 134 11.57 11.78 -1.20
C LEU A 134 13.03 11.84 -1.70
N ALA A 135 13.98 12.31 -0.87
CA ALA A 135 15.35 12.62 -1.26
C ALA A 135 16.10 11.45 -1.94
N GLU A 136 15.91 10.22 -1.45
CA GLU A 136 16.58 9.03 -2.01
C GLU A 136 15.76 8.37 -3.12
N ILE A 137 14.46 8.64 -3.18
CA ILE A 137 13.51 7.97 -4.07
C ILE A 137 13.49 8.64 -5.44
N VAL A 138 13.32 9.96 -5.45
CA VAL A 138 13.12 10.76 -6.66
C VAL A 138 14.29 10.66 -7.64
N PRO A 139 15.57 10.80 -7.21
CA PRO A 139 16.70 10.66 -8.13
C PRO A 139 16.84 9.26 -8.76
N VAL A 140 16.30 8.23 -8.10
CA VAL A 140 16.29 6.87 -8.67
C VAL A 140 15.20 6.77 -9.74
N LEU A 141 13.99 7.29 -9.48
CA LEU A 141 12.91 7.33 -10.47
C LEU A 141 13.29 8.13 -11.72
N GLU A 142 13.94 9.28 -11.56
CA GLU A 142 14.47 10.10 -12.67
C GLU A 142 15.48 9.32 -13.52
N ARG A 143 16.43 8.61 -12.88
CA ARG A 143 17.39 7.75 -13.60
C ARG A 143 16.74 6.59 -14.34
N LEU A 144 15.55 6.16 -13.90
CA LEU A 144 14.75 5.14 -14.58
C LEU A 144 13.86 5.74 -15.68
N GLY A 145 13.81 7.06 -15.85
CA GLY A 145 12.96 7.75 -16.83
C GLY A 145 11.47 7.71 -16.46
N LEU A 146 11.16 7.58 -15.17
CA LEU A 146 9.79 7.47 -14.65
C LEU A 146 9.26 8.77 -14.03
N ARG A 147 10.05 9.84 -14.06
CA ARG A 147 9.72 11.19 -13.61
C ARG A 147 10.41 12.22 -14.50
#